data_AF-A0A916M1E0-F1
#
_entry.id   AF-A0A916M1E0-F1
#
_cell.length_a   1.000
_cell.length_b   1.000
_cell.length_c   1.000
_cell.angle_alpha   90.00
_cell.angle_beta   90.00
_cell.angle_gamma   90.00
#
_symmetry.space_group_name_H-M   'P 1'
#
loop_
_entity.id
_entity.type
_entity.pdbx_description
1 polymer ?
#
loop_
_entity_poly.entity_id
_entity_poly.type
_entity_poly.pdbx_seq_one_letter_code
_entity_poly.pdbx_strand_id
1 'polypeptide(L)'
;MKSGNRVGLALVCGLACAVVAGCRAGAKAPATGRVYPQETPRGGVLDIQVIRESTNIVFTNTTARSFGPSTLWVNMRFSRMIEGLGVGQTMDLDLRDFKDEYGDSFRAGGFFASEAPQPVVLVQIEGAKPDGAAELLGMIVVKAESE
;
A
#
# COMPACT_ATOMS: atom_id res chain seq x y z
N MET A 1 13.12 -41.68 67.10
CA MET A 1 14.13 -41.79 66.03
C MET A 1 13.49 -41.49 64.68
N LYS A 2 13.99 -40.42 64.05
CA LYS A 2 14.02 -40.05 62.61
C LYS A 2 12.77 -40.14 61.71
N SER A 3 12.36 -38.92 61.32
CA SER A 3 11.64 -38.41 60.16
C SER A 3 11.73 -39.18 58.83
N GLY A 4 10.67 -39.06 58.02
CA GLY A 4 10.68 -39.36 56.58
C GLY A 4 9.66 -38.52 55.81
N ASN A 5 9.99 -37.25 55.60
CA ASN A 5 9.24 -36.26 54.81
C ASN A 5 9.28 -36.66 53.32
N ARG A 6 8.12 -36.85 52.67
CA ARG A 6 8.01 -37.07 51.21
C ARG A 6 7.08 -36.02 50.60
N VAL A 7 7.50 -34.77 50.67
CA VAL A 7 7.01 -33.70 49.81
C VAL A 7 8.14 -33.36 48.85
N GLY A 8 7.85 -33.39 47.55
CA GLY A 8 8.66 -32.74 46.53
C GLY A 8 9.44 -33.70 45.64
N LEU A 9 8.78 -34.23 44.61
CA LEU A 9 9.40 -34.40 43.27
C LEU A 9 8.37 -34.81 42.19
N ALA A 10 7.29 -34.06 41.99
CA ALA A 10 6.39 -34.37 40.87
C ALA A 10 5.68 -33.16 40.24
N LEU A 11 6.02 -31.93 40.63
CA LEU A 11 5.23 -30.74 40.25
C LEU A 11 5.99 -29.66 39.47
N VAL A 12 7.13 -29.99 38.83
CA VAL A 12 7.99 -28.96 38.19
C VAL A 12 8.23 -29.18 36.68
N CYS A 13 7.94 -30.35 36.09
CA CYS A 13 8.18 -30.58 34.65
C CYS A 13 7.00 -30.25 33.72
N GLY A 14 5.81 -29.94 34.22
CA GLY A 14 4.61 -29.79 33.38
C GLY A 14 4.38 -28.40 32.77
N LEU A 15 5.02 -27.35 33.31
CA LEU A 15 4.63 -25.96 33.06
C LEU A 15 5.57 -25.16 32.15
N ALA A 16 6.61 -25.79 31.58
CA ALA A 16 7.64 -25.11 30.80
C ALA A 16 7.43 -25.14 29.27
N CYS A 17 6.48 -25.93 28.75
CA CYS A 17 6.33 -26.13 27.30
C CYS A 17 5.25 -25.27 26.62
N ALA A 18 4.55 -24.37 27.33
CA ALA A 18 3.39 -23.66 26.78
C ALA A 18 3.70 -22.29 26.13
N VAL A 19 4.96 -21.83 26.09
CA VAL A 19 5.29 -20.42 25.77
C VAL A 19 5.87 -20.21 24.35
N VAL A 20 5.94 -21.23 23.49
CA VAL A 20 6.61 -21.10 22.17
C VAL A 20 5.65 -21.02 20.97
N ALA A 21 4.33 -21.01 21.18
CA ALA A 21 3.36 -20.90 20.09
C ALA A 21 2.93 -19.44 19.83
N GLY A 22 3.88 -18.58 19.48
CA GLY A 22 3.66 -17.13 19.43
C GLY A 22 4.20 -16.35 18.23
N CYS A 23 4.61 -17.00 17.14
CA CYS A 23 4.95 -16.30 15.89
C CYS A 23 3.95 -16.67 14.80
N ARG A 24 2.83 -15.93 14.73
CA ARG A 24 1.93 -15.99 13.57
C ARG A 24 2.50 -15.10 12.47
N ALA A 25 3.30 -15.66 11.58
CA ALA A 25 3.42 -15.10 10.24
C ALA A 25 2.10 -15.44 9.53
N GLY A 26 1.19 -14.47 9.43
CA GLY A 26 -0.04 -14.64 8.66
C GLY A 26 0.30 -15.09 7.24
N ALA A 27 -0.34 -16.15 6.77
CA ALA A 27 -0.13 -16.65 5.41
C ALA A 27 -0.32 -15.50 4.43
N LYS A 28 0.74 -15.15 3.70
CA LYS A 28 0.72 -14.07 2.72
C LYS A 28 -0.26 -14.49 1.62
N ALA A 29 -1.32 -13.71 1.43
CA ALA A 29 -2.24 -13.90 0.33
C ALA A 29 -1.45 -13.90 -1.00
N PRO A 30 -1.90 -14.64 -2.04
CA PRO A 30 -1.22 -14.63 -3.33
C PRO A 30 -1.08 -13.19 -3.83
N ALA A 31 0.11 -12.84 -4.33
CA ALA A 31 0.43 -11.50 -4.79
C ALA A 31 -0.57 -11.02 -5.85
N THR A 32 -1.36 -10.00 -5.51
CA THR A 32 -2.34 -9.39 -6.43
C THR A 32 -1.85 -8.09 -7.06
N GLY A 33 -0.74 -7.50 -6.58
CA GLY A 33 -0.23 -6.25 -7.11
C GLY A 33 0.76 -6.43 -8.25
N ARG A 34 0.83 -5.44 -9.14
CA ARG A 34 1.71 -5.44 -10.30
C ARG A 34 3.13 -4.99 -9.90
N VAL A 35 4.15 -5.53 -10.56
CA VAL A 35 5.53 -5.04 -10.47
C VAL A 35 5.63 -3.70 -11.20
N TYR A 36 6.28 -2.71 -10.57
CA TYR A 36 6.46 -1.40 -11.19
C TYR A 36 7.28 -1.50 -12.49
N PRO A 37 6.79 -0.95 -13.62
CA PRO A 37 7.42 -1.17 -14.91
C PRO A 37 8.59 -0.19 -15.11
N GLN A 38 9.78 -0.60 -14.67
CA GLN A 38 11.00 0.21 -14.75
C GLN A 38 11.40 0.59 -16.19
N GLU A 39 11.04 -0.24 -17.15
CA GLU A 39 11.38 -0.07 -18.57
C GLU A 39 10.37 0.81 -19.32
N THR A 40 9.19 1.07 -18.75
CA THR A 40 8.19 1.93 -19.40
C THR A 40 8.72 3.36 -19.49
N PRO A 41 8.72 3.97 -20.69
CA PRO A 41 9.18 5.34 -20.86
C PRO A 41 8.46 6.30 -19.92
N ARG A 42 9.25 7.14 -19.25
CA ARG A 42 8.72 8.25 -18.45
C ARG A 42 8.32 9.37 -19.41
N GLY A 43 7.07 9.79 -19.29
CA GLY A 43 6.54 10.93 -20.00
C GLY A 43 6.75 12.24 -19.25
N GLY A 44 5.88 13.20 -19.57
CA GLY A 44 5.80 14.45 -18.84
C GLY A 44 5.13 14.34 -17.47
N VAL A 45 5.03 15.49 -16.82
CA VAL A 45 4.22 15.69 -15.61
C VAL A 45 2.90 16.31 -16.05
N LEU A 46 1.80 15.69 -15.65
CA LEU A 46 0.45 16.22 -15.80
C LEU A 46 0.23 17.31 -14.75
N ASP A 47 -0.41 18.40 -15.17
CA ASP A 47 -0.91 19.42 -14.24
C ASP A 47 -2.18 18.89 -13.57
N ILE A 48 -2.01 17.87 -12.72
CA ILE A 48 -3.01 17.24 -11.86
C ILE A 48 -2.42 17.22 -10.46
N GLN A 49 -3.08 17.90 -9.53
CA GLN A 49 -2.64 17.96 -8.15
C GLN A 49 -3.25 16.81 -7.34
N VAL A 50 -2.40 16.12 -6.60
CA VAL A 50 -2.79 15.04 -5.69
C VAL A 50 -2.60 15.51 -4.26
N ILE A 51 -3.69 15.42 -3.50
CA ILE A 51 -3.74 15.74 -2.08
C ILE A 51 -3.98 14.44 -1.34
N ARG A 52 -3.15 14.15 -0.35
CA ARG A 52 -3.47 13.10 0.62
C ARG A 52 -4.36 13.66 1.72
N GLU A 53 -5.51 13.00 1.92
CA GLU A 53 -6.45 13.29 3.00
C GLU A 53 -6.61 12.04 3.86
N SER A 54 -6.01 12.03 5.05
CA SER A 54 -6.03 10.87 5.96
C SER A 54 -5.53 9.59 5.25
N THR A 55 -6.44 8.65 4.99
CA THR A 55 -6.17 7.36 4.33
C THR A 55 -6.38 7.39 2.82
N ASN A 56 -6.73 8.53 2.24
CA ASN A 56 -7.15 8.64 0.85
C ASN A 56 -6.23 9.58 0.08
N ILE A 57 -6.21 9.42 -1.25
CA ILE A 57 -5.72 10.45 -2.17
C ILE A 57 -6.89 11.00 -2.98
N VAL A 58 -6.94 12.32 -3.09
CA VAL A 58 -7.95 13.05 -3.84
C VAL A 58 -7.24 13.87 -4.92
N PHE A 59 -7.75 13.79 -6.14
CA PHE A 59 -7.24 14.55 -7.27
C PHE A 59 -8.31 14.76 -8.33
N THR A 60 -8.15 15.82 -9.13
CA THR A 60 -9.06 16.14 -10.23
C THR A 60 -8.27 16.28 -11.51
N ASN A 61 -8.74 15.68 -12.60
CA ASN A 61 -8.12 15.84 -13.90
C ASN A 61 -8.40 17.22 -14.48
N THR A 62 -7.48 18.15 -14.25
CA THR A 62 -7.52 19.53 -14.78
C THR A 62 -6.93 19.65 -16.18
N THR A 63 -6.50 18.55 -16.79
CA THR A 63 -5.92 18.55 -18.14
C THR A 63 -6.99 18.32 -19.21
N ALA A 64 -6.66 18.63 -20.47
CA ALA A 64 -7.52 18.33 -21.62
C ALA A 64 -7.46 16.86 -22.08
N ARG A 65 -6.70 16.00 -21.40
CA ARG A 65 -6.51 14.58 -21.76
C ARG A 65 -7.39 13.70 -20.89
N SER A 66 -8.16 12.82 -21.51
CA SER A 66 -8.81 11.72 -20.81
C SER A 66 -7.94 10.48 -20.81
N PHE A 67 -8.12 9.64 -19.79
CA PHE A 67 -7.46 8.35 -19.66
C PHE A 67 -8.53 7.25 -19.61
N GLY A 68 -8.36 6.21 -20.43
CA GLY A 68 -9.15 4.98 -20.30
C GLY A 68 -8.64 4.09 -19.17
N PRO A 69 -8.93 2.79 -19.19
CA PRO A 69 -8.42 1.85 -18.20
C PRO A 69 -6.91 1.96 -18.05
N SER A 70 -6.47 2.30 -16.85
CA SER A 70 -5.08 2.69 -16.56
C SER A 70 -4.66 2.16 -15.20
N THR A 71 -3.36 2.17 -14.93
CA THR A 71 -2.86 1.86 -13.57
C THR A 71 -2.25 3.09 -12.94
N LEU A 72 -2.69 3.40 -11.72
CA LEU A 72 -2.06 4.38 -10.87
C LEU A 72 -0.96 3.71 -10.06
N TRP A 73 0.17 4.41 -9.98
CA TRP A 73 1.35 4.02 -9.26
C TRP A 73 1.64 5.04 -8.16
N VAL A 74 1.84 4.56 -6.95
CA VAL A 74 2.25 5.37 -5.80
C VAL A 74 3.65 4.91 -5.37
N ASN A 75 4.55 5.87 -5.23
CA ASN A 75 5.94 5.67 -4.79
C ASN A 75 6.69 4.57 -5.55
N MET A 76 6.41 4.42 -6.85
CA MET A 76 6.99 3.40 -7.73
C MET A 76 6.89 1.95 -7.19
N ARG A 77 5.91 1.68 -6.34
CA ARG A 77 5.78 0.38 -5.66
C ARG A 77 4.35 -0.11 -5.59
N PHE A 78 3.43 0.76 -5.17
CA PHE A 78 2.06 0.36 -4.95
C PHE A 78 1.21 0.73 -6.16
N SER A 79 0.38 -0.20 -6.61
CA SER A 79 -0.44 -0.06 -7.81
C SER A 79 -1.92 -0.22 -7.51
N ARG A 80 -2.74 0.50 -8.27
CA ARG A 80 -4.19 0.32 -8.32
C ARG A 80 -4.68 0.53 -9.75
N MET A 81 -5.48 -0.41 -10.26
CA MET A 81 -6.16 -0.21 -11.54
C MET A 81 -7.34 0.77 -11.36
N ILE A 82 -7.51 1.64 -12.33
CA ILE A 82 -8.67 2.53 -12.46
C ILE A 82 -9.34 2.28 -13.81
N GLU A 83 -10.66 2.40 -13.84
CA GLU A 83 -11.44 2.27 -15.09
C GLU A 83 -11.13 3.40 -16.08
N GLY A 84 -10.73 4.56 -15.55
CA GLY A 84 -10.31 5.71 -16.32
C GLY A 84 -10.32 6.98 -15.49
N LEU A 85 -9.92 8.06 -16.13
CA LEU A 85 -9.90 9.40 -15.58
C LEU A 85 -10.31 10.38 -16.69
N GLY A 86 -11.59 10.76 -16.68
CA GLY A 86 -12.17 11.74 -17.58
C GLY A 86 -11.69 13.16 -17.31
N VAL A 87 -11.87 14.06 -18.28
CA VAL A 87 -11.57 15.50 -18.12
C VAL A 87 -12.52 16.10 -17.08
N GLY A 88 -11.98 16.82 -16.10
CA GLY A 88 -12.74 17.41 -14.99
C GLY A 88 -13.22 16.39 -13.94
N GLN A 89 -12.92 15.10 -14.09
CA GLN A 89 -13.32 14.08 -13.12
C GLN A 89 -12.44 14.17 -11.87
N THR A 90 -13.09 14.19 -10.70
CA THR A 90 -12.44 14.02 -9.40
C THR A 90 -12.47 12.54 -8.99
N MET A 91 -11.36 12.03 -8.50
CA MET A 91 -11.28 10.72 -7.85
C MET A 91 -10.89 10.89 -6.38
N ASP A 92 -11.52 10.08 -5.54
CA ASP A 92 -11.18 9.89 -4.14
C ASP A 92 -10.90 8.39 -3.95
N LEU A 93 -9.63 8.05 -3.74
CA LEU A 93 -9.15 6.67 -3.72
C LEU A 93 -8.52 6.35 -2.38
N ASP A 94 -8.99 5.28 -1.74
CA ASP A 94 -8.38 4.73 -0.54
C ASP A 94 -6.97 4.18 -0.86
N LEU A 95 -5.97 4.65 -0.12
CA LEU A 95 -4.58 4.21 -0.27
C LEU A 95 -4.43 2.72 0.09
N ARG A 96 -5.26 2.18 0.98
CA ARG A 96 -5.19 0.76 1.39
C ARG A 96 -5.50 -0.22 0.25
N ASP A 97 -6.19 0.25 -0.78
CA ASP A 97 -6.48 -0.52 -1.99
C ASP A 97 -5.26 -0.62 -2.93
N PHE A 98 -4.23 0.20 -2.73
CA PHE A 98 -3.00 0.12 -3.51
C PHE A 98 -2.12 -1.01 -2.98
N LYS A 99 -1.71 -1.92 -3.87
CA LYS A 99 -0.97 -3.14 -3.54
C LYS A 99 0.40 -3.15 -4.21
N ASP A 100 1.40 -3.63 -3.50
CA ASP A 100 2.71 -3.91 -4.09
C ASP A 100 2.78 -5.30 -4.75
N GLU A 101 3.93 -5.60 -5.35
CA GLU A 101 4.21 -6.88 -6.03
C GLU A 101 4.06 -8.11 -5.14
N TYR A 102 4.00 -7.95 -3.83
CA TYR A 102 3.78 -9.04 -2.88
C TYR A 102 2.35 -9.05 -2.32
N GLY A 103 1.50 -8.10 -2.71
CA GLY A 103 0.13 -7.95 -2.22
C GLY A 103 0.01 -7.15 -0.92
N ASP A 104 1.10 -6.56 -0.43
CA ASP A 104 1.06 -5.70 0.76
C ASP A 104 0.40 -4.36 0.42
N SER A 105 -0.48 -3.89 1.31
CA SER A 105 -1.16 -2.59 1.15
C SER A 105 -0.24 -1.42 1.43
N PHE A 106 -0.51 -0.28 0.79
CA PHE A 106 0.06 0.99 1.21
C PHE A 106 -0.32 1.29 2.67
N ARG A 107 0.67 1.69 3.47
CA ARG A 107 0.46 2.04 4.88
C ARG A 107 -0.15 3.43 5.01
N ALA A 108 -1.46 3.49 4.83
CA ALA A 108 -2.22 4.73 4.85
C ALA A 108 -2.35 5.37 6.24
N GLY A 109 -2.07 4.61 7.31
CA GLY A 109 -2.28 5.02 8.69
C GLY A 109 -3.71 4.79 9.17
N GLY A 110 -4.20 5.70 10.01
CA GLY A 110 -5.53 5.65 10.62
C GLY A 110 -5.48 5.62 12.14
N PHE A 111 -6.63 5.82 12.79
CA PHE A 111 -6.73 6.00 14.24
C PHE A 111 -6.16 4.83 15.06
N PHE A 112 -6.23 3.60 14.54
CA PHE A 112 -5.74 2.38 15.20
C PHE A 112 -4.45 1.83 14.56
N ALA A 113 -3.74 2.62 13.76
CA ALA A 113 -2.51 2.16 13.12
C ALA A 113 -1.41 1.95 14.17
N SER A 114 -0.78 0.77 14.14
CA SER A 114 0.36 0.43 14.99
C SER A 114 1.70 0.97 14.44
N GLU A 115 1.70 1.46 13.20
CA GLU A 115 2.88 1.95 12.50
C GLU A 115 2.64 3.36 11.95
N ALA A 116 3.73 4.11 11.78
CA ALA A 116 3.69 5.42 11.16
C ALA A 116 3.16 5.33 9.72
N PRO A 117 2.27 6.24 9.30
CA PRO A 117 1.79 6.27 7.93
C PRO A 117 2.93 6.56 6.95
N GLN A 118 2.93 5.87 5.80
CA GLN A 118 3.90 6.14 4.75
C GLN A 118 3.50 7.41 3.97
N PRO A 119 4.43 8.32 3.62
CA PRO A 119 4.11 9.50 2.81
C PRO A 119 3.83 9.13 1.34
N VAL A 120 2.95 9.88 0.68
CA VAL A 120 2.75 9.85 -0.78
C VAL A 120 3.73 10.85 -1.38
N VAL A 121 4.81 10.37 -2.00
CA VAL A 121 5.89 11.24 -2.53
C VAL A 121 5.81 11.34 -4.05
N LEU A 122 5.31 10.29 -4.71
CA LEU A 122 5.19 10.22 -6.15
C LEU A 122 3.89 9.52 -6.53
N VAL A 123 3.15 10.13 -7.44
CA VAL A 123 1.99 9.52 -8.08
C VAL A 123 2.17 9.59 -9.58
N GLN A 124 1.95 8.47 -10.26
CA GLN A 124 2.04 8.36 -11.71
C GLN A 124 0.85 7.59 -12.25
N ILE A 125 0.42 7.94 -13.46
CA ILE A 125 -0.52 7.14 -14.25
C ILE A 125 0.24 6.47 -15.38
N GLU A 126 0.12 5.15 -15.47
CA GLU A 126 0.51 4.36 -16.63
C GLU A 126 -0.65 4.42 -17.62
N GLY A 127 -0.51 5.28 -18.63
CA GLY A 127 -1.50 5.50 -19.68
C GLY A 127 -0.94 5.12 -21.06
N ALA A 128 -1.84 5.00 -22.04
CA ALA A 128 -1.46 4.79 -23.43
C ALA A 128 -1.14 6.11 -24.13
N LYS A 129 -0.03 6.14 -24.87
CA LYS A 129 0.29 7.19 -25.85
C LYS A 129 -0.62 7.09 -27.08
N PRO A 130 -0.67 8.14 -27.93
CA PRO A 130 -1.40 8.09 -29.20
C PRO A 130 -0.97 6.97 -30.14
N ASP A 131 0.29 6.51 -30.04
CA ASP A 131 0.84 5.37 -30.79
C ASP A 131 0.53 4.00 -30.16
N GLY A 132 -0.20 3.97 -29.03
CA GLY A 132 -0.58 2.77 -28.29
C GLY A 132 0.48 2.26 -27.30
N ALA A 133 1.68 2.84 -27.25
CA ALA A 133 2.69 2.44 -26.29
C ALA A 133 2.34 2.93 -24.87
N ALA A 134 2.72 2.16 -23.85
CA ALA A 134 2.56 2.58 -22.45
C ALA A 134 3.55 3.71 -22.10
N GLU A 135 3.11 4.63 -21.25
CA GLU A 135 3.89 5.74 -20.73
C GLU A 135 3.53 6.02 -19.28
N LEU A 136 4.54 6.35 -18.47
CA LEU A 136 4.35 6.78 -17.10
C LEU A 136 4.34 8.30 -17.01
N LEU A 137 3.17 8.87 -16.71
CA LEU A 137 2.96 10.30 -16.59
C LEU A 137 2.89 10.68 -15.11
N GLY A 138 3.71 11.64 -14.69
CA GLY A 138 3.73 12.11 -13.31
C GLY A 138 2.52 12.97 -12.97
N MET A 139 2.15 12.99 -11.70
CA MET A 139 1.21 13.96 -11.12
C MET A 139 1.93 14.76 -10.02
N ILE A 140 1.39 15.92 -9.69
CA ILE A 140 1.98 16.84 -8.72
C ILE A 140 1.43 16.53 -7.34
N VAL A 141 2.24 15.95 -6.45
CA VAL A 141 1.82 15.74 -5.06
C VAL A 141 2.04 17.03 -4.27
N VAL A 142 0.96 17.66 -3.82
CA VAL A 142 1.01 18.93 -3.07
C VAL A 142 0.91 18.73 -1.56
N LYS A 143 0.32 17.62 -1.11
CA LYS A 143 0.26 17.19 0.30
C LYS A 143 0.57 15.70 0.39
N ALA A 144 1.75 15.37 0.92
CA ALA A 144 2.28 14.00 0.99
C ALA A 144 1.82 13.23 2.24
N GLU A 145 1.52 13.96 3.32
CA GLU A 145 1.22 13.42 4.65
C GLU A 145 -0.17 13.86 5.08
N SER A 146 -0.85 12.99 5.85
CA SER A 146 -2.04 13.37 6.59
C SER A 146 -1.59 14.03 7.90
N GLU A 147 -2.12 15.22 8.20
CA GLU A 147 -1.98 15.85 9.53
C GLU A 147 -2.67 15.04 10.62
#